data_AF-A0A6G0Z0B5-F1
#
_entry.id   AF-A0A6G0Z0B5-F1
#
_cell.length_a   1.000
_cell.length_b   1.000
_cell.length_c   1.000
_cell.angle_alpha   90.00
_cell.angle_beta   90.00
_cell.angle_gamma   90.00
#
_symmetry.space_group_name_H-M   'P 1'
#
loop_
_entity.id
_entity.type
_entity.pdbx_description
1 polymer ?
#
loop_
_entity_poly.entity_id
_entity_poly.type
_entity_poly.pdbx_seq_one_letter_code
_entity_poly.pdbx_strand_id
1 'polypeptide(L)'
;MPIIVVFNLTYTERTNILIFSTTVRLGELDLDPTVIDNATPLDVPVERSIIHEQYSGNKMVNDIALVKLKNSVTFNELIKPICMPRSSRMENIDLSESLPFVTGWGITQLTASYKLTTLMEVQVPVTDTAQCKNAYSNIKAAVIDDRVLCAGYPEGGKDSCRGDSGGPLMYPVGNQYYLMGIVSYGYTECGEPGFPGVYTRLTKFMDWVIDKIGKCNTPNFEKGVCVDIKRCPKLLTLLENQRHVPSVLVYLKKSFCGFEGRNTKVCCALESNVTPTKPNVEQQTGNIGLGFKLKIPSETTCGISNVTRIRIIGGNPAELGSWPWIAALGYQSSNKNNRAIQWNCGGTLITNSHVLTAAHCVYNIKNAKMTTVRLGELDLDPDVIDNAMPLDVPVERIIIHEQYNGNKIANDIALVKLKNSVTFNELIQPICMPMSSTMKNIDMSRSLPFVAGWGTTLPTFSYSVPKVTTLMEVQVPITNTEQCKSAYINEPAAVIDDRVLCAGYPEGGKDSCRGDSGGPLMFPKGKQYYLMGIVSFGHKRCGEPGFPGVYTRLPSFMDWLRMLLNNQRQIPLFMAFLKKSCRGHRNGITKVFYDLNAPTWRQSILVYYISLHNV
;
A
#
# COMPACT_ATOMS: atom_id res chain seq x y z
N MET A 1 13.14 16.34 -17.44
CA MET A 1 14.07 15.35 -18.02
C MET A 1 14.08 15.54 -19.52
N PRO A 2 15.20 15.25 -20.20
CA PRO A 2 15.15 14.87 -21.61
C PRO A 2 14.27 13.62 -21.82
N ILE A 3 13.86 13.32 -23.05
CA ILE A 3 13.34 11.97 -23.33
C ILE A 3 14.52 11.02 -23.21
N ILE A 4 14.35 9.95 -22.44
CA ILE A 4 15.38 8.93 -22.32
C ILE A 4 15.02 7.85 -23.33
N VAL A 5 15.64 7.94 -24.49
CA VAL A 5 15.60 6.86 -25.47
C VAL A 5 16.45 5.75 -24.88
N VAL A 6 15.79 4.64 -24.54
CA VAL A 6 16.49 3.40 -24.22
C VAL A 6 16.74 2.72 -25.56
N PHE A 7 18.00 2.50 -25.90
CA PHE A 7 18.43 2.02 -27.20
C PHE A 7 19.63 1.09 -27.04
N ASN A 8 19.93 0.36 -28.10
CA ASN A 8 21.01 -0.61 -28.15
C ASN A 8 22.15 -0.09 -29.02
N LEU A 9 23.35 -0.62 -28.84
CA LEU A 9 24.55 -0.07 -29.49
C LEU A 9 24.71 -0.64 -30.90
N THR A 10 24.55 0.21 -31.92
CA THR A 10 24.85 -0.14 -33.31
C THR A 10 26.35 -0.31 -33.51
N TYR A 11 26.78 -1.57 -33.58
CA TYR A 11 28.16 -1.94 -33.89
C TYR A 11 28.36 -2.07 -35.40
N THR A 12 29.30 -1.30 -35.97
CA THR A 12 29.71 -1.46 -37.36
C THR A 12 31.00 -2.29 -37.46
N GLU A 13 30.87 -3.52 -37.94
CA GLU A 13 31.97 -4.50 -38.06
C GLU A 13 33.18 -3.99 -38.86
N ARG A 14 33.03 -2.96 -39.70
CA ARG A 14 34.11 -2.42 -40.54
C ARG A 14 35.09 -1.50 -39.80
N THR A 15 34.79 -1.05 -38.57
CA THR A 15 35.57 0.04 -37.95
C THR A 15 35.93 -0.13 -36.46
N ASN A 16 35.34 -1.07 -35.72
CA ASN A 16 35.48 -1.17 -34.25
C ASN A 16 35.15 0.13 -33.48
N ILE A 17 34.37 1.03 -34.08
CA ILE A 17 33.94 2.31 -33.48
C ILE A 17 32.51 2.15 -32.96
N LEU A 18 32.30 2.50 -31.68
CA LEU A 18 30.96 2.73 -31.14
C LEU A 18 30.41 4.02 -31.75
N ILE A 19 29.39 3.90 -32.60
CA ILE A 19 28.71 5.06 -33.17
C ILE A 19 27.72 5.60 -32.14
N PHE A 20 28.01 6.78 -31.59
CA PHE A 20 27.10 7.49 -30.70
C PHE A 20 26.16 8.38 -31.51
N SER A 21 24.84 8.18 -31.36
CA SER A 21 23.84 9.09 -31.91
C SER A 21 24.06 10.50 -31.35
N THR A 22 24.25 11.48 -32.25
CA THR A 22 24.48 12.89 -31.89
C THR A 22 23.18 13.67 -31.74
N THR A 23 22.11 13.20 -32.38
CA THR A 23 20.77 13.79 -32.41
C THR A 23 19.73 12.68 -32.34
N VAL A 24 18.59 12.96 -31.70
CA VAL A 24 17.39 12.12 -31.71
C VAL A 24 16.27 12.90 -32.38
N ARG A 25 15.67 12.32 -33.43
CA ARG A 25 14.45 12.81 -34.07
C ARG A 25 13.22 12.23 -33.38
N LEU A 26 12.16 13.02 -33.22
CA LEU A 26 10.94 12.64 -32.51
C LEU A 26 9.68 13.13 -33.24
N GLY A 27 8.62 12.33 -33.23
CA GLY A 27 7.34 12.69 -33.85
C GLY A 27 7.37 12.71 -35.37
N GLU A 28 8.30 11.95 -35.95
CA GLU A 28 8.41 11.72 -37.39
C GLU A 28 7.55 10.54 -37.81
N LEU A 29 6.92 10.62 -38.98
CA LEU A 29 6.33 9.47 -39.66
C LEU A 29 7.17 9.11 -40.89
N ASP A 30 7.49 10.09 -41.76
CA ASP A 30 8.34 9.87 -42.92
C ASP A 30 9.68 10.64 -42.87
N LEU A 31 10.81 9.91 -42.98
CA LEU A 31 12.16 10.47 -43.00
C LEU A 31 12.51 11.16 -44.34
N ASP A 32 11.67 11.05 -45.38
CA ASP A 32 11.81 11.82 -46.62
C ASP A 32 11.17 13.20 -46.44
N PRO A 33 11.95 14.30 -46.38
CA PRO A 33 11.44 15.64 -46.17
C PRO A 33 10.60 16.18 -47.34
N THR A 34 10.46 15.44 -48.44
CA THR A 34 9.58 15.78 -49.56
C THR A 34 8.16 15.24 -49.39
N VAL A 35 7.94 14.30 -48.47
CA VAL A 35 6.61 13.76 -48.15
C VAL A 35 5.89 14.72 -47.20
N ILE A 36 4.65 15.09 -47.54
CA ILE A 36 3.81 15.97 -46.72
C ILE A 36 2.83 15.11 -45.92
N ASP A 37 3.18 14.80 -44.67
CA ASP A 37 2.46 13.89 -43.78
C ASP A 37 1.82 14.59 -42.55
N ASN A 38 1.92 15.92 -42.48
CA ASN A 38 1.58 16.76 -41.31
C ASN A 38 2.43 16.47 -40.05
N ALA A 39 3.52 15.72 -40.15
CA ALA A 39 4.46 15.57 -39.05
C ALA A 39 5.16 16.90 -38.76
N THR A 40 5.49 17.12 -37.49
CA THR A 40 6.35 18.23 -37.06
C THR A 40 7.54 17.65 -36.32
N PRO A 41 8.48 17.01 -37.03
CA PRO A 41 9.59 16.31 -36.40
C PRO A 41 10.45 17.25 -35.58
N LEU A 42 10.85 16.80 -34.39
CA LEU A 42 11.70 17.54 -33.47
C LEU A 42 13.06 16.86 -33.35
N ASP A 43 14.09 17.48 -33.94
CA ASP A 43 15.48 17.08 -33.79
C ASP A 43 16.09 17.64 -32.50
N VAL A 44 16.57 16.75 -31.63
CA VAL A 44 17.11 17.11 -30.32
C VAL A 44 18.54 16.57 -30.15
N PRO A 45 19.55 17.43 -29.92
CA PRO A 45 20.91 16.96 -29.68
C PRO A 45 21.02 16.07 -28.43
N VAL A 46 21.94 15.13 -28.46
CA VAL A 46 22.31 14.28 -27.32
C VAL A 46 23.28 15.02 -26.39
N GLU A 47 23.04 14.97 -25.09
CA GLU A 47 23.95 15.46 -24.05
C GLU A 47 25.02 14.42 -23.73
N ARG A 48 24.59 13.16 -23.51
CA ARG A 48 25.45 12.00 -23.29
C ARG A 48 24.67 10.69 -23.46
N SER A 49 25.38 9.62 -23.80
CA SER A 49 24.86 8.25 -23.74
C SER A 49 25.44 7.55 -22.51
N ILE A 50 24.61 6.79 -21.80
CA ILE A 50 25.01 5.99 -20.62
C ILE A 50 24.86 4.52 -21.02
N ILE A 51 25.98 3.85 -21.26
CA ILE A 51 26.04 2.42 -21.60
C ILE A 51 26.02 1.61 -20.29
N HIS A 52 25.41 0.42 -20.30
CA HIS A 52 25.49 -0.52 -19.18
C HIS A 52 26.95 -0.91 -18.87
N GLU A 53 27.38 -0.80 -17.62
CA GLU A 53 28.79 -0.96 -17.22
C GLU A 53 29.36 -2.37 -17.50
N GLN A 54 28.47 -3.36 -17.61
CA GLN A 54 28.79 -4.75 -17.95
C GLN A 54 28.44 -5.11 -19.41
N TYR A 55 28.30 -4.12 -20.31
CA TYR A 55 28.10 -4.37 -21.74
C TYR A 55 29.29 -5.11 -22.36
N SER A 56 29.02 -6.06 -23.26
CA SER A 56 30.06 -6.75 -24.02
C SER A 56 29.64 -6.96 -25.47
N GLY A 57 30.15 -6.13 -26.39
CA GLY A 57 29.86 -6.24 -27.82
C GLY A 57 30.33 -7.55 -28.48
N ASN A 58 31.35 -8.21 -27.92
CA ASN A 58 31.81 -9.52 -28.42
C ASN A 58 30.83 -10.68 -28.10
N LYS A 59 29.88 -10.46 -27.19
CA LYS A 59 28.90 -11.45 -26.73
C LYS A 59 27.45 -10.94 -26.76
N MET A 60 27.25 -9.71 -27.24
CA MET A 60 26.01 -8.92 -27.16
C MET A 60 25.31 -9.00 -25.79
N VAL A 61 26.11 -9.04 -24.72
CA VAL A 61 25.63 -9.19 -23.33
C VAL A 61 25.38 -7.81 -22.73
N ASN A 62 24.25 -7.66 -22.03
CA ASN A 62 23.80 -6.40 -21.43
C ASN A 62 23.77 -5.23 -22.44
N ASP A 63 23.33 -5.51 -23.67
CA ASP A 63 23.15 -4.52 -24.73
C ASP A 63 21.97 -3.60 -24.38
N ILE A 64 22.26 -2.53 -23.64
CA ILE A 64 21.30 -1.49 -23.27
C ILE A 64 22.06 -0.19 -22.96
N ALA A 65 21.54 0.92 -23.47
CA ALA A 65 22.02 2.26 -23.19
C ALA A 65 20.88 3.25 -23.00
N LEU A 66 21.16 4.35 -22.28
CA LEU A 66 20.23 5.46 -22.07
C LEU A 66 20.78 6.71 -22.77
N VAL A 67 20.03 7.27 -23.71
CA VAL A 67 20.31 8.60 -24.25
C VAL A 67 19.79 9.66 -23.29
N LYS A 68 20.66 10.56 -22.83
CA LYS A 68 20.24 11.83 -22.20
C LYS A 68 20.26 12.90 -23.29
N LEU A 69 19.10 13.42 -23.72
CA LEU A 69 19.05 14.58 -24.63
C LEU A 69 19.53 15.86 -23.93
N LYS A 70 20.02 16.81 -24.73
CA LYS A 70 20.50 18.13 -24.30
C LYS A 70 19.38 19.09 -23.92
N ASN A 71 18.23 18.98 -24.59
CA ASN A 71 17.05 19.83 -24.36
C ASN A 71 15.87 19.00 -23.85
N SER A 72 15.04 19.61 -23.00
CA SER A 72 13.74 19.05 -22.61
C SER A 72 12.76 19.11 -23.78
N VAL A 73 12.01 18.03 -24.01
CA VAL A 73 11.00 17.95 -25.07
C VAL A 73 9.61 18.17 -24.50
N THR A 74 8.83 19.02 -25.18
CA THR A 74 7.40 19.24 -24.96
C THR A 74 6.62 18.11 -25.65
N PHE A 75 5.66 17.52 -24.92
CA PHE A 75 4.79 16.49 -25.49
C PHE A 75 3.63 17.12 -26.28
N ASN A 76 3.23 16.47 -27.35
CA ASN A 76 2.10 16.84 -28.22
C ASN A 76 1.41 15.55 -28.71
N GLU A 77 0.54 15.62 -29.71
CA GLU A 77 -0.15 14.41 -30.21
C GLU A 77 0.78 13.37 -30.85
N LEU A 78 1.90 13.81 -31.46
CA LEU A 78 2.89 12.97 -32.15
C LEU A 78 4.07 12.54 -31.26
N ILE A 79 4.33 13.26 -30.15
CA ILE A 79 5.47 13.05 -29.27
C ILE A 79 4.97 12.77 -27.85
N LYS A 80 4.87 11.50 -27.49
CA LYS A 80 4.44 11.01 -26.17
C LYS A 80 5.42 9.95 -25.63
N PRO A 81 5.61 9.84 -24.30
CA PRO A 81 6.43 8.78 -23.72
C PRO A 81 5.69 7.45 -23.67
N ILE A 82 6.39 6.35 -23.96
CA ILE A 82 5.90 4.97 -23.73
C ILE A 82 5.96 4.59 -22.24
N CYS A 83 5.10 3.68 -21.79
CA CYS A 83 5.11 3.22 -20.41
C CYS A 83 6.25 2.22 -20.14
N MET A 84 6.87 2.35 -18.97
CA MET A 84 7.90 1.44 -18.50
C MET A 84 7.28 0.32 -17.63
N PRO A 85 7.73 -0.94 -17.74
CA PRO A 85 7.16 -2.08 -17.02
C PRO A 85 7.60 -2.10 -15.55
N ARG A 86 7.06 -1.16 -14.77
CA ARG A 86 7.47 -0.82 -13.38
C ARG A 86 6.67 -1.50 -12.28
N SER A 87 5.63 -2.26 -12.62
CA SER A 87 4.83 -2.97 -11.62
C SER A 87 5.28 -4.42 -11.52
N SER A 88 5.20 -5.02 -10.33
CA SER A 88 5.53 -6.43 -10.12
C SER A 88 4.73 -7.40 -11.00
N ARG A 89 3.54 -6.98 -11.47
CA ARG A 89 2.76 -7.71 -12.49
C ARG A 89 3.43 -7.67 -13.87
N MET A 90 4.00 -6.54 -14.28
CA MET A 90 4.70 -6.40 -15.57
C MET A 90 6.15 -6.93 -15.51
N GLU A 91 6.79 -6.94 -14.34
CA GLU A 91 8.10 -7.56 -14.14
C GLU A 91 8.04 -9.09 -14.29
N ASN A 92 6.95 -9.70 -13.80
CA ASN A 92 6.69 -11.14 -13.83
C ASN A 92 5.61 -11.51 -14.87
N ILE A 93 5.37 -10.66 -15.88
CA ILE A 93 4.40 -11.00 -16.93
C ILE A 93 4.98 -12.11 -17.80
N ASP A 94 4.22 -13.19 -17.95
CA ASP A 94 4.51 -14.19 -18.96
C ASP A 94 4.18 -13.58 -20.33
N LEU A 95 5.20 -13.52 -21.19
CA LEU A 95 5.08 -13.04 -22.56
C LEU A 95 5.05 -14.19 -23.56
N SER A 96 5.18 -15.45 -23.14
CA SER A 96 5.10 -16.59 -24.07
C SER A 96 3.80 -16.53 -24.89
N GLU A 97 3.93 -16.77 -26.20
CA GLU A 97 2.83 -16.72 -27.17
C GLU A 97 2.11 -15.36 -27.30
N SER A 98 2.60 -14.30 -26.63
CA SER A 98 2.08 -12.94 -26.80
C SER A 98 2.53 -12.31 -28.12
N LEU A 99 1.74 -11.36 -28.64
CA LEU A 99 1.97 -10.63 -29.90
C LEU A 99 2.28 -9.14 -29.66
N PRO A 100 3.45 -8.78 -29.11
CA PRO A 100 3.91 -7.40 -29.08
C PRO A 100 4.16 -6.84 -30.49
N PHE A 101 4.14 -5.51 -30.59
CA PHE A 101 4.49 -4.75 -31.78
C PHE A 101 5.96 -4.35 -31.76
N VAL A 102 6.61 -4.38 -32.92
CA VAL A 102 7.88 -3.69 -33.20
C VAL A 102 7.59 -2.58 -34.20
N THR A 103 8.28 -1.45 -34.02
CA THR A 103 8.20 -0.31 -34.94
C THR A 103 9.57 0.23 -35.29
N GLY A 104 9.78 0.63 -36.54
CA GLY A 104 11.01 1.31 -36.95
C GLY A 104 11.10 1.57 -38.45
N TRP A 105 12.27 2.05 -38.88
CA TRP A 105 12.59 2.47 -40.24
C TRP A 105 13.64 1.53 -40.89
N GLY A 106 13.71 0.29 -40.41
CA GLY A 106 14.55 -0.76 -40.97
C GLY A 106 14.14 -1.17 -42.38
N ILE A 107 15.06 -1.87 -43.05
CA ILE A 107 14.78 -2.43 -44.37
C ILE A 107 13.73 -3.55 -44.27
N THR A 108 12.73 -3.53 -45.16
CA THR A 108 11.67 -4.55 -45.22
C THR A 108 11.94 -5.66 -46.23
N GLN A 109 12.94 -5.48 -47.10
CA GLN A 109 13.40 -6.47 -48.07
C GLN A 109 14.91 -6.41 -48.21
N LEU A 110 15.58 -7.57 -48.13
CA LEU A 110 17.05 -7.68 -48.20
C LEU A 110 17.63 -7.22 -49.56
N THR A 111 16.80 -7.18 -50.60
CA THR A 111 17.16 -6.76 -51.97
C THR A 111 16.88 -5.29 -52.26
N ALA A 112 16.19 -4.57 -51.38
CA ALA A 112 15.88 -3.16 -51.60
C ALA A 112 17.10 -2.27 -51.29
N SER A 113 17.68 -1.65 -52.33
CA SER A 113 18.70 -0.61 -52.17
C SER A 113 18.15 0.70 -51.59
N TYR A 114 16.84 0.77 -51.37
CA TYR A 114 16.13 1.91 -50.82
C TYR A 114 15.76 1.63 -49.37
N LYS A 115 16.26 2.46 -48.45
CA LYS A 115 15.70 2.54 -47.10
C LYS A 115 14.26 3.00 -47.22
N LEU A 116 13.33 2.33 -46.55
CA LEU A 116 12.03 2.94 -46.31
C LEU A 116 12.22 4.15 -45.42
N THR A 117 11.53 5.23 -45.76
CA THR A 117 11.55 6.49 -45.02
C THR A 117 10.32 6.60 -44.13
N THR A 118 9.20 5.98 -44.50
CA THR A 118 8.00 5.82 -43.66
C THR A 118 8.24 4.84 -42.52
N LEU A 119 7.74 5.16 -41.32
CA LEU A 119 7.75 4.31 -40.13
C LEU A 119 6.87 3.07 -40.36
N MET A 120 7.42 1.89 -40.12
CA MET A 120 6.72 0.61 -40.24
C MET A 120 6.36 0.05 -38.86
N GLU A 121 5.29 -0.76 -38.80
CA GLU A 121 4.94 -1.56 -37.63
C GLU A 121 4.66 -3.03 -38.00
N VAL A 122 4.99 -3.95 -37.09
CA VAL A 122 4.72 -5.38 -37.26
C VAL A 122 4.51 -6.05 -35.90
N GLN A 123 3.55 -6.99 -35.81
CA GLN A 123 3.42 -7.86 -34.64
C GLN A 123 4.32 -9.08 -34.79
N VAL A 124 5.05 -9.45 -33.73
CA VAL A 124 5.94 -10.61 -33.70
C VAL A 124 5.66 -11.46 -32.45
N PRO A 125 5.42 -12.78 -32.57
CA PRO A 125 5.14 -13.62 -31.42
C PRO A 125 6.40 -13.85 -30.58
N VAL A 126 6.30 -13.71 -29.27
CA VAL A 126 7.41 -14.03 -28.35
C VAL A 126 7.56 -15.54 -28.23
N THR A 127 8.75 -16.04 -28.53
CA THR A 127 9.10 -17.46 -28.46
C THR A 127 9.71 -17.84 -27.11
N ASP A 128 9.71 -19.14 -26.80
CA ASP A 128 10.34 -19.68 -25.60
C ASP A 128 11.86 -19.48 -25.61
N THR A 129 12.43 -19.30 -24.41
CA THR A 129 13.86 -19.05 -24.21
C THR A 129 14.71 -20.27 -24.57
N ALA A 130 14.22 -21.51 -24.39
CA ALA A 130 14.95 -22.71 -24.82
C ALA A 130 14.92 -22.89 -26.34
N GLN A 131 13.78 -22.60 -27.00
CA GLN A 131 13.69 -22.56 -28.47
C GLN A 131 14.68 -21.55 -29.06
N CYS A 132 14.68 -20.31 -28.58
CA CYS A 132 15.63 -19.29 -29.04
C CYS A 132 17.09 -19.68 -28.77
N LYS A 133 17.38 -20.25 -27.59
CA LYS A 133 18.74 -20.71 -27.25
C LYS A 133 19.23 -21.84 -28.16
N ASN A 134 18.33 -22.70 -28.64
CA ASN A 134 18.67 -23.73 -29.61
C ASN A 134 18.97 -23.14 -31.00
N ALA A 135 18.15 -22.18 -31.48
CA ALA A 135 18.38 -21.48 -32.75
C ALA A 135 19.76 -20.79 -32.81
N TYR A 136 20.13 -20.08 -31.74
CA TYR A 136 21.42 -19.37 -31.65
C TYR A 136 22.60 -20.21 -31.14
N SER A 137 22.42 -21.51 -30.88
CA SER A 137 23.42 -22.38 -30.21
C SER A 137 24.80 -22.43 -30.90
N ASN A 138 24.83 -22.29 -32.23
CA ASN A 138 26.05 -22.31 -33.04
C ASN A 138 26.70 -20.94 -33.21
N ILE A 139 26.03 -19.85 -32.79
CA ILE A 139 26.49 -18.47 -32.97
C ILE A 139 27.22 -18.04 -31.69
N LYS A 140 28.56 -18.20 -31.69
CA LYS A 140 29.43 -17.96 -30.50
C LYS A 140 29.32 -16.55 -29.88
N ALA A 141 28.86 -15.57 -30.65
CA ALA A 141 28.66 -14.19 -30.21
C ALA A 141 27.27 -13.93 -29.60
N ALA A 142 26.31 -14.85 -29.73
CA ALA A 142 24.98 -14.73 -29.16
C ALA A 142 24.93 -15.36 -27.75
N VAL A 143 24.33 -14.66 -26.80
CA VAL A 143 24.10 -15.16 -25.43
C VAL A 143 22.62 -15.05 -25.11
N ILE A 144 21.95 -16.21 -25.14
CA ILE A 144 20.53 -16.33 -24.79
C ILE A 144 20.41 -16.80 -23.34
N ASP A 145 20.02 -15.87 -22.48
CA ASP A 145 19.67 -16.09 -21.08
C ASP A 145 18.47 -15.22 -20.66
N ASP A 146 18.19 -15.12 -19.35
CA ASP A 146 17.00 -14.44 -18.85
C ASP A 146 16.97 -12.92 -19.09
N ARG A 147 18.10 -12.33 -19.53
CA ARG A 147 18.25 -10.89 -19.86
C ARG A 147 17.78 -10.53 -21.26
N VAL A 148 17.45 -11.51 -22.11
CA VAL A 148 16.87 -11.27 -23.43
C VAL A 148 15.46 -11.84 -23.55
N LEU A 149 14.72 -11.33 -24.52
CA LEU A 149 13.50 -11.88 -25.09
C LEU A 149 13.79 -12.23 -26.55
N CYS A 150 13.12 -13.22 -27.09
CA CYS A 150 13.18 -13.48 -28.53
C CYS A 150 11.76 -13.45 -29.09
N ALA A 151 11.59 -12.85 -30.26
CA ALA A 151 10.29 -12.76 -30.92
C ALA A 151 10.43 -12.87 -32.44
N GLY A 152 9.51 -13.59 -33.07
CA GLY A 152 9.54 -13.90 -34.49
C GLY A 152 8.72 -15.15 -34.79
N TYR A 153 8.17 -15.22 -36.00
CA TYR A 153 7.39 -16.37 -36.43
C TYR A 153 8.31 -17.58 -36.70
N PRO A 154 7.94 -18.81 -36.30
CA PRO A 154 8.70 -20.02 -36.65
C PRO A 154 8.94 -20.17 -38.16
N GLU A 155 7.95 -19.77 -38.97
CA GLU A 155 7.99 -19.75 -40.43
C GLU A 155 8.69 -18.51 -41.04
N GLY A 156 9.17 -17.58 -40.21
CA GLY A 156 9.86 -16.37 -40.66
C GLY A 156 8.96 -15.30 -41.28
N GLY A 157 9.51 -14.51 -42.20
CA GLY A 157 8.83 -13.48 -43.00
C GLY A 157 8.49 -12.16 -42.28
N LYS A 158 8.55 -12.10 -40.94
CA LYS A 158 8.28 -10.91 -40.13
C LYS A 158 9.20 -10.83 -38.91
N ASP A 159 10.04 -9.80 -38.87
CA ASP A 159 10.89 -9.44 -37.74
C ASP A 159 11.31 -7.96 -37.83
N SER A 160 11.89 -7.45 -36.76
CA SER A 160 12.83 -6.32 -36.79
C SER A 160 13.98 -6.55 -37.77
N CYS A 161 14.57 -5.50 -38.33
CA CYS A 161 15.66 -5.62 -39.28
C CYS A 161 16.73 -4.52 -39.15
N ARG A 162 17.71 -4.54 -40.08
CA ARG A 162 18.80 -3.57 -40.13
C ARG A 162 18.25 -2.16 -40.28
N GLY A 163 18.43 -1.36 -39.23
CA GLY A 163 17.89 -0.01 -39.08
C GLY A 163 16.96 0.14 -37.87
N ASP A 164 16.40 -0.97 -37.36
CA ASP A 164 15.52 -0.98 -36.19
C ASP A 164 16.24 -1.16 -34.84
N SER A 165 17.56 -1.37 -34.84
CA SER A 165 18.36 -1.55 -33.61
C SER A 165 18.17 -0.38 -32.63
N GLY A 166 17.80 -0.70 -31.38
CA GLY A 166 17.40 0.31 -30.40
C GLY A 166 15.92 0.72 -30.46
N GLY A 167 15.16 0.22 -31.43
CA GLY A 167 13.71 0.38 -31.55
C GLY A 167 12.93 -0.44 -30.51
N PRO A 168 11.66 -0.10 -30.26
CA PRO A 168 10.89 -0.65 -29.16
C PRO A 168 10.18 -1.97 -29.51
N LEU A 169 10.19 -2.93 -28.58
CA LEU A 169 9.24 -4.05 -28.53
C LEU A 169 8.14 -3.71 -27.53
N MET A 170 6.94 -3.44 -28.04
CA MET A 170 5.82 -2.80 -27.33
C MET A 170 4.69 -3.79 -27.07
N TYR A 171 4.34 -4.00 -25.80
CA TYR A 171 3.23 -4.86 -25.41
C TYR A 171 1.98 -4.04 -25.03
N PRO A 172 0.82 -4.27 -25.69
CA PRO A 172 -0.42 -3.55 -25.37
C PRO A 172 -1.12 -4.12 -24.13
N VAL A 173 -1.56 -3.25 -23.23
CA VAL A 173 -2.39 -3.58 -22.06
C VAL A 173 -3.55 -2.59 -21.97
N GLY A 174 -4.72 -3.00 -22.48
CA GLY A 174 -5.84 -2.08 -22.67
C GLY A 174 -5.49 -0.97 -23.67
N ASN A 175 -5.67 0.29 -23.29
CA ASN A 175 -5.37 1.45 -24.15
C ASN A 175 -3.94 1.99 -23.97
N GLN A 176 -3.00 1.18 -23.46
CA GLN A 176 -1.65 1.64 -23.10
C GLN A 176 -0.58 0.64 -23.52
N TYR A 177 0.52 1.15 -24.10
CA TYR A 177 1.65 0.36 -24.57
C TYR A 177 2.81 0.42 -23.59
N TYR A 178 3.38 -0.75 -23.28
CA TYR A 178 4.53 -0.91 -22.39
C TYR A 178 5.76 -1.35 -23.19
N LEU A 179 6.91 -0.70 -22.95
CA LEU A 179 8.18 -1.11 -23.52
C LEU A 179 8.68 -2.38 -22.82
N MET A 180 8.57 -3.54 -23.46
CA MET A 180 8.97 -4.83 -22.86
C MET A 180 10.39 -5.25 -23.27
N GLY A 181 10.80 -4.86 -24.47
CA GLY A 181 12.16 -5.08 -24.95
C GLY A 181 12.61 -4.02 -25.94
N ILE A 182 13.87 -4.16 -26.37
CA ILE A 182 14.55 -3.23 -27.29
C ILE A 182 15.28 -4.07 -28.33
N VAL A 183 15.13 -3.77 -29.61
CA VAL A 183 15.78 -4.51 -30.71
C VAL A 183 17.30 -4.51 -30.49
N SER A 184 17.89 -5.71 -30.36
CA SER A 184 19.31 -5.89 -30.05
C SER A 184 20.06 -6.45 -31.25
N TYR A 185 19.93 -7.75 -31.50
CA TYR A 185 20.57 -8.46 -32.60
C TYR A 185 19.61 -9.52 -33.16
N GLY A 186 19.93 -10.04 -34.33
CA GLY A 186 19.17 -11.11 -34.97
C GLY A 186 20.10 -11.98 -35.82
N TYR A 187 19.52 -12.83 -36.65
CA TYR A 187 20.26 -13.52 -37.69
C TYR A 187 20.68 -12.55 -38.81
N THR A 188 21.56 -13.00 -39.72
CA THR A 188 22.08 -12.18 -40.83
C THR A 188 20.95 -11.66 -41.74
N GLU A 189 19.94 -12.51 -41.93
CA GLU A 189 18.72 -12.28 -42.69
C GLU A 189 17.54 -12.12 -41.71
N CYS A 190 16.75 -11.06 -41.90
CA CYS A 190 15.68 -10.66 -40.99
C CYS A 190 14.42 -11.48 -41.27
N GLY A 191 13.81 -12.05 -40.23
CA GLY A 191 12.68 -12.95 -40.41
C GLY A 191 13.05 -14.25 -41.11
N GLU A 192 14.29 -14.74 -40.94
CA GLU A 192 14.68 -16.07 -41.41
C GLU A 192 13.91 -17.15 -40.61
N PRO A 193 13.34 -18.20 -41.26
CA PRO A 193 12.63 -19.27 -40.58
C PRO A 193 13.47 -19.93 -39.48
N GLY A 194 12.87 -20.09 -38.29
CA GLY A 194 13.53 -20.64 -37.11
C GLY A 194 14.51 -19.70 -36.39
N PHE A 195 14.78 -18.49 -36.89
CA PHE A 195 15.64 -17.50 -36.25
C PHE A 195 14.83 -16.28 -35.77
N PRO A 196 14.33 -16.29 -34.51
CA PRO A 196 13.64 -15.15 -33.93
C PRO A 196 14.61 -13.98 -33.70
N GLY A 197 14.15 -12.75 -33.88
CA GLY A 197 14.89 -11.56 -33.46
C GLY A 197 15.11 -11.56 -31.95
N VAL A 198 16.25 -11.01 -31.51
CA VAL A 198 16.64 -10.96 -30.09
C VAL A 198 16.55 -9.53 -29.58
N TYR A 199 15.87 -9.39 -28.45
CA TYR A 199 15.50 -8.12 -27.84
C TYR A 199 16.00 -8.08 -26.40
N THR A 200 16.58 -6.97 -25.95
CA THR A 200 17.00 -6.83 -24.55
C THR A 200 15.77 -6.77 -23.64
N ARG A 201 15.66 -7.66 -22.63
CA ARG A 201 14.49 -7.78 -21.76
C ARG A 201 14.45 -6.65 -20.74
N LEU A 202 13.66 -5.61 -20.99
CA LEU A 202 13.73 -4.38 -20.19
C LEU A 202 13.41 -4.61 -18.70
N THR A 203 12.51 -5.56 -18.38
CA THR A 203 12.16 -5.90 -16.98
C THR A 203 13.37 -6.33 -16.13
N LYS A 204 14.43 -6.88 -16.74
CA LYS A 204 15.67 -7.28 -16.04
C LYS A 204 16.63 -6.11 -15.80
N PHE A 205 16.50 -5.05 -16.57
CA PHE A 205 17.33 -3.85 -16.46
C PHE A 205 16.63 -2.69 -15.73
N MET A 206 15.37 -2.85 -15.31
CA MET A 206 14.60 -1.78 -14.66
C MET A 206 15.30 -1.14 -13.45
N ASP A 207 15.96 -1.93 -12.59
CA ASP A 207 16.72 -1.40 -11.45
C ASP A 207 17.94 -0.57 -11.87
N TRP A 208 18.63 -0.97 -12.94
CA TRP A 208 19.75 -0.22 -13.55
C TRP A 208 19.24 1.06 -14.23
N VAL A 209 18.15 0.97 -14.99
CA VAL A 209 17.48 2.12 -15.61
C VAL A 209 17.08 3.14 -14.53
N ILE A 210 16.44 2.70 -13.43
CA ILE A 210 16.06 3.58 -12.31
C ILE A 210 17.30 4.18 -11.62
N ASP A 211 18.40 3.44 -11.48
CA ASP A 211 19.67 3.92 -10.95
C ASP A 211 20.22 5.11 -11.74
N LYS A 212 20.39 4.95 -13.07
CA LYS A 212 21.02 5.96 -13.93
C LYS A 212 20.15 7.18 -14.20
N ILE A 213 18.83 7.01 -14.10
CA ILE A 213 17.87 8.10 -14.24
C ILE A 213 17.77 8.93 -12.95
N GLY A 214 18.28 8.43 -11.82
CA GLY A 214 18.35 9.17 -10.56
C GLY A 214 17.23 8.76 -9.61
N LYS A 215 17.58 7.83 -8.72
CA LYS A 215 16.77 7.42 -7.57
C LYS A 215 16.52 8.62 -6.66
N CYS A 216 15.26 8.81 -6.30
CA CYS A 216 14.84 9.69 -5.21
C CYS A 216 13.72 9.01 -4.44
N ASN A 217 13.42 9.50 -3.25
CA ASN A 217 12.23 9.09 -2.51
C ASN A 217 11.21 10.23 -2.59
N THR A 218 9.94 9.92 -2.81
CA THR A 218 8.87 10.92 -2.73
C THR A 218 8.70 11.37 -1.27
N PRO A 219 7.96 12.46 -0.98
CA PRO A 219 7.63 12.83 0.39
C PRO A 219 6.93 11.71 1.18
N ASN A 220 6.26 10.78 0.48
CA ASN A 220 5.64 9.58 1.04
C ASN A 220 6.61 8.38 1.20
N PHE A 221 7.92 8.58 1.01
CA PHE A 221 8.95 7.54 1.00
C PHE A 221 8.79 6.44 -0.06
N GLU A 222 7.92 6.65 -1.06
CA GLU A 222 7.82 5.77 -2.22
C GLU A 222 9.11 5.89 -3.04
N LYS A 223 9.66 4.77 -3.52
CA LYS A 223 10.73 4.80 -4.52
C LYS A 223 10.23 5.58 -5.73
N GLY A 224 10.97 6.61 -6.11
CA GLY A 224 10.63 7.50 -7.20
C GLY A 224 11.82 7.85 -8.07
N VAL A 225 11.53 8.63 -9.10
CA VAL A 225 12.48 9.07 -10.11
C VAL A 225 12.41 10.59 -10.22
N CYS A 226 13.58 11.23 -10.28
CA CYS A 226 13.67 12.69 -10.28
C CYS A 226 13.37 13.28 -11.67
N VAL A 227 12.09 13.55 -11.94
CA VAL A 227 11.57 13.97 -13.26
C VAL A 227 11.12 15.44 -13.25
N ASP A 228 10.81 16.00 -14.42
CA ASP A 228 10.17 17.32 -14.49
C ASP A 228 8.75 17.24 -13.91
N ILE A 229 8.28 18.28 -13.20
CA ILE A 229 6.91 18.32 -12.64
C ILE A 229 5.82 18.11 -13.70
N LYS A 230 6.04 18.60 -14.93
CA LYS A 230 5.14 18.37 -16.08
C LYS A 230 5.08 16.91 -16.53
N ARG A 231 6.00 16.07 -16.06
CA ARG A 231 6.12 14.64 -16.38
C ARG A 231 5.73 13.73 -15.22
N CYS A 232 5.14 14.27 -14.16
CA CYS A 232 4.56 13.50 -13.09
C CYS A 232 3.06 13.81 -12.99
N PRO A 233 2.17 13.05 -13.66
CA PRO A 233 0.75 13.39 -13.76
C PRO A 233 0.09 13.68 -12.42
N LYS A 234 0.35 12.84 -11.41
CA LYS A 234 -0.12 13.03 -10.02
C LYS A 234 0.25 14.41 -9.45
N LEU A 235 1.48 14.88 -9.68
CA LEU A 235 1.97 16.15 -9.12
C LEU A 235 1.64 17.36 -10.01
N LEU A 236 1.48 17.15 -11.32
CA LEU A 236 0.97 18.16 -12.24
C LEU A 236 -0.50 18.50 -11.91
N THR A 237 -1.36 17.49 -11.75
CA THR A 237 -2.77 17.67 -11.35
C THR A 237 -2.89 18.39 -10.01
N LEU A 238 -1.98 18.11 -9.05
CA LEU A 238 -1.90 18.82 -7.77
C LEU A 238 -1.43 20.28 -7.95
N LEU A 239 -0.46 20.55 -8.82
CA LEU A 239 0.04 21.89 -9.13
C LEU A 239 -1.01 22.77 -9.85
N GLU A 240 -1.80 22.17 -10.73
CA GLU A 240 -2.81 22.89 -11.52
C GLU A 240 -4.08 23.15 -10.70
N ASN A 241 -4.61 22.13 -10.03
CA ASN A 241 -5.93 22.20 -9.40
C ASN A 241 -5.89 22.50 -7.89
N GLN A 242 -4.75 22.29 -7.22
CA GLN A 242 -4.68 22.29 -5.76
C GLN A 242 -3.48 23.06 -5.19
N ARG A 243 -2.72 23.81 -6.00
CA ARG A 243 -1.55 24.61 -5.54
C ARG A 243 -1.88 25.66 -4.47
N HIS A 244 -3.14 26.08 -4.37
CA HIS A 244 -3.61 26.99 -3.32
C HIS A 244 -3.84 26.28 -1.96
N VAL A 245 -3.90 24.94 -1.93
CA VAL A 245 -4.00 24.16 -0.69
C VAL A 245 -2.60 24.10 -0.05
N PRO A 246 -2.42 24.56 1.21
CA PRO A 246 -1.09 24.67 1.81
C PRO A 246 -0.33 23.34 1.91
N SER A 247 -1.02 22.25 2.26
CA SER A 247 -0.41 20.91 2.34
C SER A 247 0.04 20.40 0.97
N VAL A 248 -0.70 20.69 -0.10
CA VAL A 248 -0.31 20.36 -1.47
C VAL A 248 0.88 21.21 -1.92
N LEU A 249 0.90 22.51 -1.60
CA LEU A 249 2.06 23.36 -1.89
C LEU A 249 3.32 22.89 -1.16
N VAL A 250 3.19 22.44 0.09
CA VAL A 250 4.28 21.81 0.86
C VAL A 250 4.69 20.47 0.25
N TYR A 251 3.75 19.62 -0.16
CA TYR A 251 4.04 18.35 -0.82
C TYR A 251 4.81 18.57 -2.13
N LEU A 252 4.38 19.52 -2.97
CA LEU A 252 5.04 19.87 -4.24
C LEU A 252 6.44 20.45 -4.00
N LYS A 253 6.62 21.26 -2.95
CA LYS A 253 7.95 21.75 -2.51
C LYS A 253 8.84 20.63 -1.99
N LYS A 254 8.35 19.75 -1.10
CA LYS A 254 9.10 18.58 -0.57
C LYS A 254 9.41 17.55 -1.65
N SER A 255 8.58 17.46 -2.68
CA SER A 255 8.85 16.60 -3.84
C SER A 255 10.03 17.10 -4.66
N PHE A 256 10.48 18.35 -4.50
CA PHE A 256 11.63 18.89 -5.22
C PHE A 256 12.88 18.00 -5.08
N CYS A 257 13.48 17.66 -6.22
CA CYS A 257 14.68 16.82 -6.27
C CYS A 257 15.82 17.42 -7.12
N GLY A 258 15.65 18.67 -7.58
CA GLY A 258 16.68 19.40 -8.34
C GLY A 258 16.11 20.29 -9.44
N PHE A 259 17.01 20.84 -10.25
CA PHE A 259 16.67 21.63 -11.44
C PHE A 259 17.22 20.99 -12.72
N GLU A 260 16.68 21.39 -13.86
CA GLU A 260 17.22 21.10 -15.19
C GLU A 260 17.08 22.34 -16.05
N GLY A 261 18.19 23.07 -16.20
CA GLY A 261 18.14 24.45 -16.68
C GLY A 261 17.29 25.31 -15.74
N ARG A 262 16.18 25.86 -16.26
CA ARG A 262 15.19 26.64 -15.48
C ARG A 262 14.01 25.80 -14.98
N ASN A 263 13.92 24.51 -15.33
CA ASN A 263 12.76 23.68 -15.00
C ASN A 263 12.92 22.97 -13.64
N THR A 264 11.87 23.03 -12.83
CA THR A 264 11.80 22.37 -11.51
C THR A 264 11.60 20.86 -11.66
N LYS A 265 12.48 20.06 -11.08
CA LYS A 265 12.31 18.61 -10.97
C LYS A 265 11.68 18.21 -9.64
N VAL A 266 10.83 17.20 -9.70
CA VAL A 266 10.18 16.56 -8.56
C VAL A 266 10.34 15.05 -8.60
N CYS A 267 10.39 14.43 -7.42
CA CYS A 267 10.42 13.00 -7.28
C CYS A 267 9.03 12.42 -7.55
N CYS A 268 8.91 11.65 -8.64
CA CYS A 268 7.67 11.01 -9.03
C CYS A 268 7.69 9.52 -8.68
N ALA A 269 6.68 9.05 -7.97
CA ALA A 269 6.57 7.65 -7.54
C ALA A 269 6.54 6.67 -8.73
N LEU A 270 7.11 5.48 -8.54
CA LEU A 270 6.95 4.36 -9.46
C LEU A 270 5.53 3.78 -9.33
N GLU A 271 4.80 3.63 -10.44
CA GLU A 271 3.42 3.13 -10.40
C GLU A 271 3.32 1.62 -10.08
N SER A 272 2.69 1.30 -8.96
CA SER A 272 2.34 -0.05 -8.51
C SER A 272 0.82 -0.28 -8.65
N ASN A 273 0.36 -0.57 -9.86
CA ASN A 273 -1.07 -0.59 -10.17
C ASN A 273 -1.77 -1.93 -9.85
N VAL A 274 -2.50 -1.94 -8.73
CA VAL A 274 -3.65 -2.85 -8.53
C VAL A 274 -4.67 -2.57 -9.64
N THR A 275 -5.01 -3.58 -10.44
CA THR A 275 -5.83 -3.41 -11.65
C THR A 275 -7.34 -3.52 -11.33
N PRO A 276 -8.20 -2.64 -11.89
CA PRO A 276 -9.66 -2.72 -11.71
C PRO A 276 -10.31 -3.67 -12.72
N THR A 277 -11.40 -4.34 -12.33
CA THR A 277 -12.25 -5.12 -13.27
C THR A 277 -13.73 -4.80 -13.11
N LYS A 278 -14.39 -4.56 -14.26
CA LYS A 278 -15.85 -4.57 -14.46
C LYS A 278 -16.25 -5.88 -15.20
N PRO A 279 -17.54 -6.25 -15.24
CA PRO A 279 -17.94 -7.66 -15.33
C PRO A 279 -18.28 -8.17 -16.75
N ASN A 280 -17.96 -9.46 -16.98
CA ASN A 280 -18.77 -10.55 -17.59
C ASN A 280 -17.91 -11.83 -17.47
N VAL A 281 -18.37 -13.01 -16.98
CA VAL A 281 -19.40 -13.93 -17.54
C VAL A 281 -18.87 -14.47 -18.88
N GLU A 282 -18.43 -15.73 -19.03
CA GLU A 282 -18.96 -17.01 -18.50
C GLU A 282 -17.94 -18.05 -17.92
N GLN A 283 -18.52 -19.03 -17.22
CA GLN A 283 -18.17 -20.44 -16.96
C GLN A 283 -16.92 -21.00 -17.72
N GLN A 284 -16.02 -21.82 -17.16
CA GLN A 284 -16.13 -22.99 -16.26
C GLN A 284 -14.79 -23.16 -15.46
N THR A 285 -14.56 -23.96 -14.41
CA THR A 285 -15.34 -24.87 -13.52
C THR A 285 -14.53 -25.13 -12.22
N GLY A 286 -15.12 -25.79 -11.20
CA GLY A 286 -14.41 -26.80 -10.41
C GLY A 286 -13.39 -26.39 -9.31
N ASN A 287 -13.74 -25.52 -8.37
CA ASN A 287 -13.58 -25.79 -6.91
C ASN A 287 -14.08 -24.64 -6.04
N ILE A 288 -14.93 -24.94 -5.05
CA ILE A 288 -15.61 -23.93 -4.22
C ILE A 288 -14.72 -23.52 -3.03
N GLY A 289 -13.77 -22.62 -3.28
CA GLY A 289 -13.13 -21.84 -2.23
C GLY A 289 -13.87 -20.53 -2.01
N LEU A 290 -14.50 -20.32 -0.85
CA LEU A 290 -15.15 -19.03 -0.50
C LEU A 290 -14.11 -17.92 -0.22
N GLY A 291 -13.51 -17.41 -1.29
CA GLY A 291 -12.58 -16.28 -1.29
C GLY A 291 -13.27 -14.94 -1.02
N PHE A 292 -13.78 -14.72 0.19
CA PHE A 292 -14.25 -13.40 0.62
C PHE A 292 -13.09 -12.40 0.61
N LYS A 293 -13.04 -11.50 -0.39
CA LYS A 293 -12.10 -10.37 -0.45
C LYS A 293 -12.33 -9.44 0.76
N LEU A 294 -11.54 -9.63 1.80
CA LEU A 294 -11.55 -8.82 3.02
C LEU A 294 -11.23 -7.36 2.68
N LYS A 295 -12.03 -6.41 3.19
CA LYS A 295 -11.74 -4.97 3.14
C LYS A 295 -10.76 -4.55 4.25
N ILE A 296 -9.75 -5.37 4.48
CA ILE A 296 -8.70 -5.16 5.49
C ILE A 296 -7.43 -4.75 4.76
N PRO A 297 -6.66 -3.76 5.24
CA PRO A 297 -5.35 -3.43 4.68
C PRO A 297 -4.48 -4.68 4.54
N SER A 298 -3.72 -4.77 3.43
CA SER A 298 -2.71 -5.82 3.28
C SER A 298 -1.70 -5.71 4.44
N GLU A 299 -1.18 -6.84 4.93
CA GLU A 299 -0.10 -6.85 5.92
C GLU A 299 1.07 -5.96 5.47
N THR A 300 1.33 -5.82 4.16
CA THR A 300 2.37 -4.93 3.60
C THR A 300 2.08 -3.43 3.65
N THR A 301 0.88 -3.00 4.07
CA THR A 301 0.41 -1.60 3.96
C THR A 301 -0.08 -0.99 5.27
N CYS A 302 0.01 -1.73 6.37
CA CYS A 302 -0.46 -1.32 7.69
C CYS A 302 0.69 -1.24 8.69
N GLY A 303 0.47 -0.56 9.81
CA GLY A 303 1.40 -0.53 10.93
C GLY A 303 2.74 0.14 10.62
N ILE A 304 2.84 0.95 9.56
CA ILE A 304 4.09 1.63 9.18
C ILE A 304 4.19 2.97 9.92
N SER A 305 5.24 3.14 10.71
CA SER A 305 5.63 4.43 11.29
C SER A 305 6.85 4.97 10.56
N ASN A 306 6.87 6.28 10.27
CA ASN A 306 7.99 6.94 9.62
C ASN A 306 9.08 7.38 10.62
N VAL A 307 8.82 7.26 11.93
CA VAL A 307 9.76 7.62 13.00
C VAL A 307 10.58 6.39 13.43
N THR A 308 11.90 6.48 13.32
CA THR A 308 12.81 5.39 13.71
C THR A 308 13.11 5.46 15.20
N ARG A 309 12.80 4.40 15.95
CA ARG A 309 12.78 4.44 17.42
C ARG A 309 13.87 3.56 18.04
N ILE A 310 14.67 4.16 18.91
CA ILE A 310 15.45 3.46 19.92
C ILE A 310 14.62 3.27 21.20
N ARG A 311 14.99 2.27 22.02
CA ARG A 311 14.27 1.84 23.23
C ARG A 311 13.89 3.01 24.14
N ILE A 312 12.60 3.15 24.45
CA ILE A 312 12.05 4.21 25.29
C ILE A 312 11.95 3.72 26.75
N ILE A 313 12.52 4.51 27.68
CA ILE A 313 12.48 4.25 29.11
C ILE A 313 12.13 5.54 29.83
N GLY A 314 10.83 5.82 30.03
CA GLY A 314 10.44 7.05 30.76
C GLY A 314 8.96 7.41 30.69
N GLY A 315 8.33 7.23 29.54
CA GLY A 315 7.09 7.96 29.23
C GLY A 315 7.47 9.29 28.60
N ASN A 316 7.45 9.35 27.27
CA ASN A 316 7.96 10.50 26.50
C ASN A 316 6.83 11.17 25.71
N PRO A 317 6.96 12.46 25.35
CA PRO A 317 6.20 13.04 24.26
C PRO A 317 6.50 12.30 22.95
N ALA A 318 5.47 12.02 22.16
CA ALA A 318 5.61 11.43 20.84
C ALA A 318 6.10 12.45 19.81
N GLU A 319 6.81 11.99 18.77
CA GLU A 319 7.12 12.81 17.59
C GLU A 319 5.95 12.77 16.60
N LEU A 320 5.72 13.87 15.87
CA LEU A 320 4.68 13.95 14.84
C LEU A 320 4.80 12.80 13.81
N GLY A 321 3.69 12.10 13.56
CA GLY A 321 3.68 10.94 12.65
C GLY A 321 4.27 9.65 13.24
N SER A 322 4.61 9.61 14.54
CA SER A 322 5.04 8.38 15.21
C SER A 322 3.97 7.29 15.21
N TRP A 323 2.71 7.68 15.40
CA TRP A 323 1.57 6.75 15.56
C TRP A 323 0.42 7.09 14.61
N PRO A 324 0.57 6.95 13.27
CA PRO A 324 -0.43 7.46 12.30
C PRO A 324 -1.84 6.84 12.38
N TRP A 325 -2.00 5.75 13.14
CA TRP A 325 -3.28 5.10 13.40
C TRP A 325 -3.97 5.58 14.68
N ILE A 326 -3.32 6.40 15.49
CA ILE A 326 -3.92 6.85 16.75
C ILE A 326 -5.09 7.79 16.47
N ALA A 327 -6.14 7.66 17.27
CA ALA A 327 -7.36 8.42 17.12
C ALA A 327 -7.81 8.99 18.46
N ALA A 328 -8.26 10.25 18.49
CA ALA A 328 -8.94 10.81 19.66
C ALA A 328 -10.46 10.78 19.47
N LEU A 329 -11.19 10.35 20.48
CA LEU A 329 -12.66 10.22 20.45
C LEU A 329 -13.31 11.45 21.06
N GLY A 330 -14.09 12.15 20.24
CA GLY A 330 -14.71 13.42 20.55
C GLY A 330 -16.16 13.28 21.01
N TYR A 331 -16.44 13.75 22.21
CA TYR A 331 -17.75 13.72 22.86
C TYR A 331 -18.35 15.13 22.90
N GLN A 332 -19.54 15.30 22.33
CA GLN A 332 -20.31 16.53 22.45
C GLN A 332 -21.29 16.44 23.62
N SER A 333 -21.36 17.48 24.44
CA SER A 333 -22.32 17.54 25.56
C SER A 333 -23.76 17.59 25.06
N SER A 334 -24.67 16.98 25.83
CA SER A 334 -26.11 17.12 25.64
C SER A 334 -26.66 18.47 26.13
N ASN A 335 -25.87 19.24 26.89
CA ASN A 335 -26.23 20.59 27.28
C ASN A 335 -26.02 21.56 26.11
N LYS A 336 -27.13 22.12 25.58
CA LYS A 336 -27.11 23.03 24.42
C LYS A 336 -26.22 24.26 24.58
N ASN A 337 -25.91 24.65 25.82
CA ASN A 337 -25.10 25.84 26.16
C ASN A 337 -23.59 25.58 26.09
N ASN A 338 -23.13 24.33 26.01
CA ASN A 338 -21.72 24.01 25.79
C ASN A 338 -21.58 22.97 24.68
N ARG A 339 -21.21 23.43 23.48
CA ARG A 339 -21.05 22.59 22.28
C ARG A 339 -19.62 22.10 22.04
N ALA A 340 -18.67 22.46 22.92
CA ALA A 340 -17.28 22.06 22.79
C ALA A 340 -17.14 20.54 22.75
N ILE A 341 -16.28 20.04 21.87
CA ILE A 341 -15.95 18.63 21.79
C ILE A 341 -14.92 18.33 22.89
N GLN A 342 -15.20 17.34 23.72
CA GLN A 342 -14.23 16.84 24.70
C GLN A 342 -13.56 15.58 24.16
N TRP A 343 -12.23 15.57 24.14
CA TRP A 343 -11.42 14.38 23.88
C TRP A 343 -11.18 13.65 25.21
N ASN A 344 -11.77 12.46 25.36
CA ASN A 344 -11.78 11.72 26.65
C ASN A 344 -11.39 10.23 26.52
N CYS A 345 -11.28 9.69 25.30
CA CYS A 345 -10.79 8.33 25.03
C CYS A 345 -9.95 8.33 23.76
N GLY A 346 -9.07 7.34 23.65
CA GLY A 346 -8.36 6.96 22.44
C GLY A 346 -9.12 5.96 21.57
N GLY A 347 -8.57 5.73 20.39
CA GLY A 347 -8.98 4.72 19.42
C GLY A 347 -7.84 4.40 18.46
N THR A 348 -8.06 3.42 17.59
CA THR A 348 -7.06 2.97 16.62
C THR A 348 -7.67 2.73 15.24
N LEU A 349 -7.18 3.44 14.22
CA LEU A 349 -7.57 3.26 12.83
C LEU A 349 -7.10 1.89 12.31
N ILE A 350 -8.04 1.06 11.85
CA ILE A 350 -7.75 -0.30 11.33
C ILE A 350 -8.09 -0.46 9.84
N THR A 351 -8.82 0.50 9.27
CA THR A 351 -9.14 0.59 7.84
C THR A 351 -9.37 2.07 7.50
N ASN A 352 -9.57 2.41 6.23
CA ASN A 352 -9.90 3.78 5.81
C ASN A 352 -11.24 4.33 6.32
N SER A 353 -12.04 3.56 7.07
CA SER A 353 -13.36 4.02 7.54
C SER A 353 -13.83 3.33 8.83
N HIS A 354 -12.91 2.70 9.58
CA HIS A 354 -13.21 2.05 10.85
C HIS A 354 -12.09 2.22 11.87
N VAL A 355 -12.49 2.51 13.10
CA VAL A 355 -11.63 2.72 14.26
C VAL A 355 -12.05 1.75 15.37
N LEU A 356 -11.10 1.05 15.98
CA LEU A 356 -11.33 0.26 17.20
C LEU A 356 -11.15 1.13 18.44
N THR A 357 -11.90 0.79 19.49
CA THR A 357 -11.78 1.39 20.82
C THR A 357 -12.38 0.44 21.86
N ALA A 358 -12.35 0.82 23.13
CA ALA A 358 -12.99 0.09 24.22
C ALA A 358 -14.52 0.31 24.19
N ALA A 359 -15.29 -0.67 24.67
CA ALA A 359 -16.74 -0.54 24.74
C ALA A 359 -17.17 0.46 25.82
N HIS A 360 -16.44 0.57 26.94
CA HIS A 360 -16.72 1.55 27.99
C HIS A 360 -16.62 3.01 27.50
N CYS A 361 -15.82 3.28 26.45
CA CYS A 361 -15.72 4.58 25.79
C CYS A 361 -16.96 4.96 24.96
N VAL A 362 -17.95 4.08 24.82
CA VAL A 362 -19.16 4.34 24.01
C VAL A 362 -20.47 3.85 24.64
N TYR A 363 -20.40 2.97 25.64
CA TYR A 363 -21.57 2.38 26.28
C TYR A 363 -22.18 3.29 27.35
N ASN A 364 -23.47 3.62 27.21
CA ASN A 364 -24.30 4.31 28.21
C ASN A 364 -23.69 5.60 28.82
N ILE A 365 -22.91 6.35 28.05
CA ILE A 365 -22.37 7.65 28.48
C ILE A 365 -23.53 8.62 28.73
N LYS A 366 -23.63 9.10 29.98
CA LYS A 366 -24.66 10.05 30.39
C LYS A 366 -24.27 11.46 29.95
N ASN A 367 -25.24 12.24 29.47
CA ASN A 367 -25.11 13.67 29.15
C ASN A 367 -24.07 14.05 28.08
N ALA A 368 -23.49 13.09 27.37
CA ALA A 368 -22.56 13.31 26.27
C ALA A 368 -22.74 12.22 25.20
N LYS A 369 -22.47 12.56 23.93
CA LYS A 369 -22.53 11.62 22.80
C LYS A 369 -21.22 11.68 22.03
N MET A 370 -20.64 10.52 21.71
CA MET A 370 -19.51 10.45 20.79
C MET A 370 -19.97 10.80 19.38
N THR A 371 -19.41 11.85 18.78
CA THR A 371 -19.83 12.38 17.48
C THR A 371 -18.72 12.43 16.46
N THR A 372 -17.46 12.53 16.91
CA THR A 372 -16.31 12.88 16.08
C THR A 372 -15.14 11.97 16.44
N VAL A 373 -14.33 11.62 15.44
CA VAL A 373 -13.02 11.00 15.63
C VAL A 373 -11.98 11.89 14.97
N ARG A 374 -10.94 12.26 15.72
CA ARG A 374 -9.79 13.01 15.22
C ARG A 374 -8.64 12.05 14.89
N LEU A 375 -7.97 12.28 13.76
CA LEU A 375 -6.82 11.50 13.27
C LEU A 375 -5.69 12.44 12.87
N GLY A 376 -4.43 11.99 12.93
CA GLY A 376 -3.27 12.78 12.50
C GLY A 376 -2.94 13.98 13.42
N GLU A 377 -3.38 13.89 14.68
CA GLU A 377 -3.12 14.89 15.72
C GLU A 377 -1.86 14.56 16.52
N LEU A 378 -1.19 15.58 17.06
CA LEU A 378 -0.14 15.42 18.06
C LEU A 378 -0.48 16.13 19.37
N ASP A 379 -0.85 17.42 19.36
CA ASP A 379 -1.37 18.12 20.54
C ASP A 379 -2.88 18.43 20.44
N LEU A 380 -3.65 18.11 21.48
CA LEU A 380 -5.10 18.36 21.55
C LEU A 380 -5.44 19.80 21.96
N ASP A 381 -4.45 20.62 22.35
CA ASP A 381 -4.61 22.05 22.56
C ASP A 381 -4.52 22.76 21.20
N PRO A 382 -5.61 23.37 20.69
CA PRO A 382 -5.59 24.03 19.38
C PRO A 382 -4.71 25.28 19.32
N ASP A 383 -4.23 25.79 20.46
CA ASP A 383 -3.32 26.94 20.51
C ASP A 383 -1.83 26.51 20.40
N VAL A 384 -1.53 25.20 20.42
CA VAL A 384 -0.17 24.66 20.22
C VAL A 384 0.13 24.51 18.71
N ILE A 385 1.29 25.03 18.28
CA ILE A 385 1.74 24.96 16.87
C ILE A 385 2.83 23.89 16.74
N ASP A 386 2.44 22.68 16.32
CA ASP A 386 3.30 21.49 16.25
C ASP A 386 3.48 20.93 14.81
N ASN A 387 2.82 21.54 13.82
CA ASN A 387 2.70 21.10 12.41
C ASN A 387 1.80 19.86 12.17
N ALA A 388 1.02 19.44 13.15
CA ALA A 388 -0.03 18.44 12.94
C ALA A 388 -1.07 18.95 11.91
N MET A 389 -1.74 18.00 11.26
CA MET A 389 -2.84 18.29 10.34
C MET A 389 -4.06 17.46 10.74
N PRO A 390 -4.67 17.75 11.89
CA PRO A 390 -5.75 16.94 12.44
C PRO A 390 -6.96 16.89 11.52
N LEU A 391 -7.47 15.68 11.30
CA LEU A 391 -8.67 15.42 10.50
C LEU A 391 -9.82 14.96 11.41
N ASP A 392 -10.79 15.84 11.61
CA ASP A 392 -12.04 15.54 12.34
C ASP A 392 -13.06 14.86 11.42
N VAL A 393 -13.40 13.60 11.73
CA VAL A 393 -14.32 12.77 10.94
C VAL A 393 -15.59 12.44 11.74
N PRO A 394 -16.79 12.75 11.24
CA PRO A 394 -18.03 12.39 11.90
C PRO A 394 -18.25 10.88 12.00
N VAL A 395 -18.86 10.43 13.09
CA VAL A 395 -19.24 9.03 13.32
C VAL A 395 -20.56 8.69 12.60
N GLU A 396 -20.58 7.59 11.85
CA GLU A 396 -21.79 7.05 11.23
C GLU A 396 -22.54 6.11 12.19
N ARG A 397 -21.80 5.16 12.76
CA ARG A 397 -22.33 4.05 13.55
C ARG A 397 -21.29 3.56 14.55
N ILE A 398 -21.75 3.10 15.71
CA ILE A 398 -20.93 2.41 16.71
C ILE A 398 -21.49 1.00 16.88
N ILE A 399 -20.62 0.01 16.94
CA ILE A 399 -20.97 -1.40 17.16
C ILE A 399 -20.22 -1.84 18.42
N ILE A 400 -20.96 -2.14 19.48
CA ILE A 400 -20.41 -2.64 20.75
C ILE A 400 -20.48 -4.16 20.72
N HIS A 401 -19.47 -4.85 21.25
CA HIS A 401 -19.49 -6.30 21.37
C HIS A 401 -20.75 -6.77 22.12
N GLU A 402 -21.46 -7.75 21.56
CA GLU A 402 -22.81 -8.15 21.98
C GLU A 402 -22.85 -8.71 23.42
N GLN A 403 -21.71 -9.23 23.86
CA GLN A 403 -21.50 -9.75 25.23
C GLN A 403 -20.75 -8.76 26.15
N TYR A 404 -20.63 -7.48 25.78
CA TYR A 404 -20.02 -6.49 26.66
C TYR A 404 -20.81 -6.36 27.98
N ASN A 405 -20.10 -6.38 29.11
CA ASN A 405 -20.70 -6.23 30.43
C ASN A 405 -19.99 -5.14 31.23
N GLY A 406 -20.57 -3.94 31.26
CA GLY A 406 -20.02 -2.79 32.01
C GLY A 406 -19.95 -2.96 33.53
N ASN A 407 -20.66 -3.92 34.13
CA ASN A 407 -20.54 -4.24 35.57
C ASN A 407 -19.35 -5.15 35.88
N LYS A 408 -18.77 -5.81 34.87
CA LYS A 408 -17.66 -6.77 34.99
C LYS A 408 -16.51 -6.50 34.00
N ILE A 409 -16.52 -5.31 33.39
CA ILE A 409 -15.62 -4.82 32.32
C ILE A 409 -15.16 -5.94 31.36
N ALA A 410 -16.10 -6.79 30.94
CA ALA A 410 -15.81 -8.00 30.16
C ALA A 410 -16.20 -7.79 28.69
N ASN A 411 -15.39 -8.32 27.77
CA ASN A 411 -15.52 -8.10 26.32
C ASN A 411 -15.48 -6.60 25.92
N ASP A 412 -14.55 -5.85 26.50
CA ASP A 412 -14.47 -4.39 26.37
C ASP A 412 -13.87 -3.94 25.02
N ILE A 413 -14.65 -4.10 23.95
CA ILE A 413 -14.29 -3.72 22.58
C ILE A 413 -15.50 -3.18 21.80
N ALA A 414 -15.25 -2.13 21.02
CA ALA A 414 -16.20 -1.55 20.09
C ALA A 414 -15.55 -1.17 18.76
N LEU A 415 -16.35 -1.23 17.69
CA LEU A 415 -16.00 -0.84 16.33
C LEU A 415 -16.77 0.44 15.95
N VAL A 416 -16.05 1.51 15.69
CA VAL A 416 -16.57 2.81 15.25
C VAL A 416 -16.48 2.89 13.73
N LYS A 417 -17.61 3.11 13.08
CA LYS A 417 -17.71 3.36 11.64
C LYS A 417 -17.68 4.87 11.38
N LEU A 418 -16.72 5.31 10.58
CA LEU A 418 -16.59 6.70 10.14
C LEU A 418 -17.56 6.99 8.99
N LYS A 419 -18.19 8.17 9.00
CA LYS A 419 -19.15 8.63 7.97
C LYS A 419 -18.49 8.86 6.61
N ASN A 420 -17.25 9.34 6.62
CA ASN A 420 -16.44 9.53 5.43
C ASN A 420 -15.25 8.56 5.49
N SER A 421 -14.82 8.04 4.34
CA SER A 421 -13.54 7.33 4.25
C SER A 421 -12.39 8.33 4.28
N VAL A 422 -11.35 8.06 5.06
CA VAL A 422 -10.13 8.86 5.13
C VAL A 422 -9.12 8.42 4.08
N THR A 423 -8.41 9.38 3.50
CA THR A 423 -7.26 9.13 2.63
C THR A 423 -6.02 8.98 3.50
N PHE A 424 -5.25 7.92 3.29
CA PHE A 424 -4.02 7.69 4.04
C PHE A 424 -2.88 8.62 3.58
N ASN A 425 -2.05 9.08 4.52
CA ASN A 425 -0.91 9.99 4.31
C ASN A 425 0.18 9.76 5.38
N GLU A 426 1.21 10.60 5.47
CA GLU A 426 2.30 10.46 6.45
C GLU A 426 1.86 10.52 7.93
N LEU A 427 0.69 11.09 8.24
CA LEU A 427 0.13 11.24 9.60
C LEU A 427 -1.11 10.39 9.87
N ILE A 428 -1.70 9.76 8.83
CA ILE A 428 -2.92 8.96 8.90
C ILE A 428 -2.71 7.64 8.15
N GLN A 429 -2.52 6.52 8.87
CA GLN A 429 -2.39 5.15 8.32
C GLN A 429 -3.12 4.15 9.23
N PRO A 430 -3.54 2.98 8.75
CA PRO A 430 -4.11 1.95 9.61
C PRO A 430 -3.02 1.11 10.31
N ILE A 431 -3.26 0.65 11.53
CA ILE A 431 -2.40 -0.35 12.19
C ILE A 431 -2.65 -1.76 11.62
N CYS A 432 -1.68 -2.67 11.71
CA CYS A 432 -1.92 -4.08 11.38
C CYS A 432 -2.74 -4.79 12.46
N MET A 433 -3.58 -5.73 12.05
CA MET A 433 -4.31 -6.63 12.94
C MET A 433 -3.74 -8.06 12.86
N PRO A 434 -3.75 -8.85 13.95
CA PRO A 434 -3.23 -10.22 13.98
C PRO A 434 -4.17 -11.19 13.25
N MET A 435 -4.16 -11.14 11.92
CA MET A 435 -5.05 -11.94 11.06
C MET A 435 -4.60 -13.39 10.90
N SER A 436 -3.28 -13.63 10.83
CA SER A 436 -2.67 -14.95 10.70
C SER A 436 -2.59 -15.69 12.05
N SER A 437 -2.66 -17.02 12.02
CA SER A 437 -2.52 -17.87 13.22
C SER A 437 -1.21 -17.62 13.97
N THR A 438 -0.11 -17.42 13.23
CA THR A 438 1.20 -17.04 13.78
C THR A 438 1.17 -15.73 14.56
N MET A 439 0.41 -14.73 14.10
CA MET A 439 0.28 -13.45 14.82
C MET A 439 -0.73 -13.50 15.96
N LYS A 440 -1.81 -14.29 15.84
CA LYS A 440 -2.75 -14.51 16.97
C LYS A 440 -2.07 -15.17 18.18
N ASN A 441 -1.13 -16.08 17.93
CA ASN A 441 -0.48 -16.93 18.92
C ASN A 441 0.99 -16.55 19.19
N ILE A 442 1.42 -15.33 18.82
CA ILE A 442 2.80 -14.87 19.03
C ILE A 442 3.12 -14.77 20.53
N ASP A 443 4.28 -15.27 20.95
CA ASP A 443 4.77 -15.08 22.31
C ASP A 443 5.22 -13.63 22.51
N MET A 444 4.62 -12.97 23.49
CA MET A 444 4.91 -11.58 23.86
C MET A 444 5.55 -11.47 25.26
N SER A 445 5.81 -12.59 25.95
CA SER A 445 6.25 -12.66 27.35
C SER A 445 7.56 -11.92 27.66
N ARG A 446 8.41 -11.72 26.64
CA ARG A 446 9.69 -10.98 26.74
C ARG A 446 9.71 -9.71 25.89
N SER A 447 8.54 -9.23 25.46
CA SER A 447 8.41 -8.06 24.59
C SER A 447 8.11 -6.78 25.37
N LEU A 448 8.40 -5.66 24.73
CA LEU A 448 8.14 -4.30 25.22
C LEU A 448 7.24 -3.57 24.20
N PRO A 449 5.95 -3.95 24.08
CA PRO A 449 4.99 -3.22 23.25
C PRO A 449 4.85 -1.76 23.68
N PHE A 450 4.46 -0.91 22.74
CA PHE A 450 4.22 0.50 22.96
C PHE A 450 2.74 0.76 23.28
N VAL A 451 2.49 1.64 24.24
CA VAL A 451 1.20 2.33 24.44
C VAL A 451 1.40 3.79 24.05
N ALA A 452 0.39 4.40 23.44
CA ALA A 452 0.38 5.83 23.20
C ALA A 452 -1.04 6.41 23.35
N GLY A 453 -1.12 7.66 23.80
CA GLY A 453 -2.37 8.37 24.02
C GLY A 453 -2.19 9.69 24.76
N TRP A 454 -3.32 10.34 25.04
CA TRP A 454 -3.41 11.65 25.70
C TRP A 454 -3.87 11.52 27.16
N GLY A 455 -3.53 10.40 27.80
CA GLY A 455 -3.83 10.13 29.19
C GLY A 455 -3.10 11.05 30.16
N THR A 456 -3.70 11.21 31.35
CA THR A 456 -3.09 11.98 32.45
C THR A 456 -1.77 11.34 32.90
N THR A 457 -0.68 12.10 32.93
CA THR A 457 0.66 11.63 33.34
C THR A 457 0.86 11.60 34.86
N LEU A 458 -0.11 12.09 35.64
CA LEU A 458 -0.04 12.21 37.10
C LEU A 458 -0.88 11.13 37.81
N PRO A 459 -0.32 10.42 38.81
CA PRO A 459 -1.02 9.36 39.55
C PRO A 459 -1.99 9.95 40.59
N THR A 460 -3.10 10.54 40.14
CA THR A 460 -4.08 11.20 41.01
C THR A 460 -5.42 10.47 41.07
N PHE A 461 -6.12 10.62 42.20
CA PHE A 461 -7.51 10.21 42.33
C PHE A 461 -8.51 11.22 41.72
N SER A 462 -8.09 12.48 41.52
CA SER A 462 -8.97 13.60 41.22
C SER A 462 -9.33 13.71 39.74
N TYR A 463 -10.52 14.24 39.46
CA TYR A 463 -10.99 14.55 38.11
C TYR A 463 -10.60 15.97 37.64
N SER A 464 -9.92 16.75 38.49
CA SER A 464 -9.63 18.18 38.29
C SER A 464 -8.15 18.50 38.01
N VAL A 465 -7.40 17.54 37.46
CA VAL A 465 -6.03 17.75 36.98
C VAL A 465 -6.06 18.39 35.59
N PRO A 466 -5.13 19.28 35.21
CA PRO A 466 -5.00 19.75 33.84
C PRO A 466 -4.94 18.58 32.86
N LYS A 467 -5.67 18.67 31.75
CA LYS A 467 -5.57 17.66 30.70
C LYS A 467 -4.17 17.71 30.09
N VAL A 468 -3.53 16.55 29.96
CA VAL A 468 -2.37 16.41 29.09
C VAL A 468 -2.90 16.46 27.67
N THR A 469 -2.44 17.42 26.88
CA THR A 469 -2.89 17.63 25.51
C THR A 469 -1.87 17.14 24.49
N THR A 470 -0.59 17.11 24.82
CA THR A 470 0.48 16.48 24.02
C THR A 470 0.34 14.95 24.00
N LEU A 471 0.54 14.33 22.84
CA LEU A 471 0.55 12.88 22.71
C LEU A 471 1.74 12.27 23.45
N MET A 472 1.47 11.34 24.36
CA MET A 472 2.48 10.64 25.16
C MET A 472 2.59 9.18 24.73
N GLU A 473 3.73 8.56 25.05
CA GLU A 473 4.02 7.16 24.72
C GLU A 473 4.95 6.48 25.72
N VAL A 474 4.81 5.17 25.88
CA VAL A 474 5.64 4.37 26.78
C VAL A 474 5.76 2.93 26.28
N GLN A 475 6.91 2.30 26.52
CA GLN A 475 7.05 0.85 26.38
C GLN A 475 6.74 0.18 27.73
N VAL A 476 5.91 -0.85 27.73
CA VAL A 476 5.53 -1.62 28.93
C VAL A 476 5.75 -3.12 28.71
N PRO A 477 6.29 -3.87 29.68
CA PRO A 477 6.45 -5.31 29.56
C PRO A 477 5.11 -6.03 29.72
N ILE A 478 4.91 -7.12 28.99
CA ILE A 478 3.75 -8.01 29.20
C ILE A 478 3.89 -8.75 30.53
N THR A 479 2.85 -8.69 31.36
CA THR A 479 2.78 -9.38 32.66
C THR A 479 2.12 -10.74 32.49
N ASN A 480 2.49 -11.72 33.34
CA ASN A 480 1.84 -13.02 33.36
C ASN A 480 0.38 -12.93 33.82
N THR A 481 -0.53 -13.68 33.18
CA THR A 481 -1.97 -13.65 33.47
C THR A 481 -2.31 -14.00 34.92
N GLU A 482 -1.63 -14.99 35.54
CA GLU A 482 -1.90 -15.36 36.94
C GLU A 482 -1.37 -14.30 37.92
N GLN A 483 -0.27 -13.62 37.60
CA GLN A 483 0.21 -12.47 38.39
C GLN A 483 -0.79 -11.31 38.33
N CYS A 484 -1.28 -10.99 37.13
CA CYS A 484 -2.29 -9.95 36.93
C CYS A 484 -3.61 -10.29 37.65
N LYS A 485 -4.07 -11.54 37.53
CA LYS A 485 -5.27 -12.05 38.21
C LYS A 485 -5.13 -12.02 39.73
N SER A 486 -3.92 -12.28 40.25
CA SER A 486 -3.61 -12.13 41.68
C SER A 486 -3.66 -10.65 42.13
N ALA A 487 -3.14 -9.71 41.33
CA ALA A 487 -3.21 -8.28 41.63
C ALA A 487 -4.66 -7.77 41.72
N TYR A 488 -5.53 -8.19 40.78
CA TYR A 488 -6.93 -7.77 40.73
C TYR A 488 -7.91 -8.69 41.49
N ILE A 489 -7.42 -9.64 42.31
CA ILE A 489 -8.28 -10.66 42.96
C ILE A 489 -9.38 -10.06 43.87
N ASN A 490 -9.13 -8.87 44.42
CA ASN A 490 -10.05 -8.17 45.32
C ASN A 490 -10.95 -7.13 44.60
N GLU A 491 -10.85 -6.99 43.27
CA GLU A 491 -11.66 -6.07 42.47
C GLU A 491 -12.77 -6.85 41.75
N PRO A 492 -14.00 -6.96 42.31
CA PRO A 492 -15.04 -7.88 41.81
C PRO A 492 -15.61 -7.53 40.42
N ALA A 493 -15.27 -6.34 39.89
CA ALA A 493 -15.60 -5.91 38.55
C ALA A 493 -14.51 -6.26 37.52
N ALA A 494 -13.31 -6.69 37.93
CA ALA A 494 -12.23 -7.08 37.05
C ALA A 494 -12.36 -8.55 36.63
N VAL A 495 -12.46 -8.81 35.32
CA VAL A 495 -12.44 -10.17 34.77
C VAL A 495 -11.11 -10.40 34.05
N ILE A 496 -10.23 -11.18 34.67
CA ILE A 496 -8.91 -11.54 34.13
C ILE A 496 -8.95 -12.99 33.63
N ASP A 497 -9.07 -13.15 32.31
CA ASP A 497 -9.06 -14.42 31.58
C ASP A 497 -8.36 -14.29 30.21
N ASP A 498 -8.53 -15.27 29.33
CA ASP A 498 -7.88 -15.37 28.01
C ASP A 498 -8.31 -14.28 27.00
N ARG A 499 -9.30 -13.46 27.35
CA ARG A 499 -9.80 -12.32 26.56
C ARG A 499 -9.11 -11.01 26.92
N VAL A 500 -8.29 -10.98 27.97
CA VAL A 500 -7.45 -9.83 28.32
C VAL A 500 -5.97 -10.19 28.27
N LEU A 501 -5.14 -9.15 28.27
CA LEU A 501 -3.71 -9.23 28.53
C LEU A 501 -3.37 -8.11 29.51
N CYS A 502 -2.28 -8.26 30.26
CA CYS A 502 -1.84 -7.24 31.20
C CYS A 502 -0.43 -6.79 30.85
N ALA A 503 -0.14 -5.50 31.04
CA ALA A 503 1.17 -4.93 30.77
C ALA A 503 1.48 -3.82 31.77
N GLY A 504 2.71 -3.79 32.27
CA GLY A 504 3.14 -2.84 33.29
C GLY A 504 4.37 -3.32 34.03
N TYR A 505 5.14 -2.38 34.57
CA TYR A 505 6.31 -2.68 35.39
C TYR A 505 5.87 -3.13 36.79
N PRO A 506 6.45 -4.21 37.36
CA PRO A 506 6.17 -4.63 38.74
C PRO A 506 6.40 -3.50 39.77
N GLU A 507 7.40 -2.66 39.52
CA GLU A 507 7.77 -1.51 40.35
C GLU A 507 6.83 -0.30 40.19
N GLY A 508 5.85 -0.37 39.27
CA GLY A 508 4.94 0.73 38.96
C GLY A 508 5.58 1.88 38.18
N GLY A 509 5.05 3.08 38.36
CA GLY A 509 5.53 4.34 37.77
C GLY A 509 5.29 4.54 36.27
N LYS A 510 4.94 3.48 35.52
CA LYS A 510 4.70 3.52 34.06
C LYS A 510 3.53 2.60 33.68
N ASP A 511 2.45 3.21 33.23
CA ASP A 511 1.21 2.54 32.81
C ASP A 511 0.41 3.44 31.85
N SER A 512 -0.57 2.87 31.17
CA SER A 512 -1.71 3.60 30.61
C SER A 512 -2.53 4.30 31.71
N CYS A 513 -3.15 5.44 31.41
CA CYS A 513 -3.92 6.21 32.39
C CYS A 513 -5.24 6.77 31.84
N ARG A 514 -5.96 7.53 32.67
CA ARG A 514 -7.23 8.17 32.33
C ARG A 514 -7.06 9.07 31.11
N GLY A 515 -7.73 8.71 30.01
CA GLY A 515 -7.62 9.37 28.70
C GLY A 515 -7.02 8.47 27.61
N ASP A 516 -6.20 7.49 27.98
CA ASP A 516 -5.66 6.47 27.06
C ASP A 516 -6.67 5.35 26.76
N SER A 517 -7.74 5.23 27.55
CA SER A 517 -8.87 4.31 27.38
C SER A 517 -9.27 4.14 25.91
N GLY A 518 -9.29 2.91 25.41
CA GLY A 518 -9.59 2.61 24.00
C GLY A 518 -8.43 2.80 23.03
N GLY A 519 -7.29 3.35 23.47
CA GLY A 519 -6.05 3.47 22.70
C GLY A 519 -5.32 2.13 22.50
N PRO A 520 -4.28 2.12 21.63
CA PRO A 520 -3.62 0.89 21.20
C PRO A 520 -2.51 0.41 22.15
N LEU A 521 -2.42 -0.91 22.34
CA LEU A 521 -1.17 -1.59 22.71
C LEU A 521 -0.56 -2.24 21.45
N MET A 522 0.64 -1.79 21.10
CA MET A 522 1.26 -1.95 19.79
C MET A 522 2.51 -2.82 19.86
N PHE A 523 2.47 -4.00 19.25
CA PHE A 523 3.60 -4.91 19.19
C PHE A 523 4.45 -4.64 17.93
N PRO A 524 5.74 -4.27 18.06
CA PRO A 524 6.64 -4.08 16.93
C PRO A 524 7.13 -5.42 16.36
N LYS A 525 7.02 -5.60 15.04
CA LYS A 525 7.54 -6.74 14.28
C LYS A 525 8.22 -6.25 13.00
N GLY A 526 9.56 -6.22 12.99
CA GLY A 526 10.32 -5.66 11.87
C GLY A 526 10.06 -4.16 11.73
N LYS A 527 9.52 -3.74 10.58
CA LYS A 527 9.13 -2.34 10.30
C LYS A 527 7.65 -2.03 10.57
N GLN A 528 6.92 -2.97 11.17
CA GLN A 528 5.46 -2.88 11.32
C GLN A 528 5.01 -2.99 12.77
N TYR A 529 3.92 -2.32 13.10
CA TYR A 529 3.25 -2.39 14.39
C TYR A 529 1.90 -3.11 14.25
N TYR A 530 1.67 -4.07 15.15
CA TYR A 530 0.45 -4.86 15.22
C TYR A 530 -0.34 -4.49 16.47
N LEU A 531 -1.64 -4.26 16.33
CA LEU A 531 -2.53 -4.05 17.46
C LEU A 531 -2.73 -5.37 18.20
N MET A 532 -2.22 -5.49 19.41
CA MET A 532 -2.35 -6.72 20.21
C MET A 532 -3.27 -6.53 21.40
N GLY A 533 -3.40 -5.30 21.90
CA GLY A 533 -4.33 -4.95 22.97
C GLY A 533 -5.03 -3.60 22.73
N ILE A 534 -6.14 -3.39 23.44
CA ILE A 534 -6.86 -2.11 23.52
C ILE A 534 -6.93 -1.72 25.00
N VAL A 535 -6.52 -0.51 25.38
CA VAL A 535 -6.54 -0.04 26.78
C VAL A 535 -7.96 -0.15 27.34
N SER A 536 -8.16 -0.93 28.41
CA SER A 536 -9.48 -1.23 28.96
C SER A 536 -9.65 -0.69 30.38
N PHE A 537 -8.91 -1.19 31.36
CA PHE A 537 -8.98 -0.71 32.74
C PHE A 537 -7.65 -0.91 33.47
N GLY A 538 -7.53 -0.34 34.67
CA GLY A 538 -6.37 -0.49 35.53
C GLY A 538 -6.72 -0.14 36.98
N HIS A 539 -5.71 -0.09 37.84
CA HIS A 539 -5.88 0.35 39.22
C HIS A 539 -6.30 1.83 39.31
N LYS A 540 -6.91 2.22 40.44
CA LYS A 540 -7.49 3.56 40.66
C LYS A 540 -6.46 4.70 40.58
N ARG A 541 -5.19 4.38 40.85
CA ARG A 541 -4.00 5.17 40.54
C ARG A 541 -3.24 4.47 39.41
N CYS A 542 -2.94 5.21 38.36
CA CYS A 542 -2.14 4.74 37.23
C CYS A 542 -0.69 4.49 37.67
N GLY A 543 -0.09 3.37 37.26
CA GLY A 543 1.29 3.02 37.63
C GLY A 543 1.47 2.71 39.12
N GLU A 544 0.44 2.24 39.83
CA GLU A 544 0.62 1.72 41.19
C GLU A 544 1.48 0.45 41.16
N PRO A 545 2.51 0.32 42.02
CA PRO A 545 3.36 -0.88 42.08
C PRO A 545 2.53 -2.16 42.30
N GLY A 546 2.88 -3.22 41.56
CA GLY A 546 2.16 -4.50 41.59
C GLY A 546 0.86 -4.56 40.80
N PHE A 547 0.33 -3.44 40.28
CA PHE A 547 -0.90 -3.41 39.46
C PHE A 547 -0.60 -3.07 38.00
N PRO A 548 -0.49 -4.07 37.09
CA PRO A 548 -0.34 -3.80 35.67
C PRO A 548 -1.65 -3.26 35.06
N GLY A 549 -1.55 -2.47 33.99
CA GLY A 549 -2.71 -2.09 33.18
C GLY A 549 -3.32 -3.31 32.48
N VAL A 550 -4.64 -3.31 32.30
CA VAL A 550 -5.42 -4.39 31.68
C VAL A 550 -5.98 -3.94 30.34
N TYR A 551 -5.76 -4.77 29.33
CA TYR A 551 -6.06 -4.47 27.93
C TYR A 551 -6.91 -5.60 27.34
N THR A 552 -7.91 -5.26 26.52
CA THR A 552 -8.66 -6.27 25.75
C THR A 552 -7.74 -6.91 24.72
N ARG A 553 -7.55 -8.23 24.78
CA ARG A 553 -6.62 -8.98 23.91
C ARG A 553 -7.20 -9.16 22.52
N LEU A 554 -6.74 -8.35 21.56
CA LEU A 554 -7.31 -8.32 20.21
C LEU A 554 -7.34 -9.70 19.50
N PRO A 555 -6.30 -10.56 19.59
CA PRO A 555 -6.34 -11.92 19.03
C PRO A 555 -7.61 -12.71 19.34
N SER A 556 -8.15 -12.58 20.56
CA SER A 556 -9.35 -13.28 21.04
C SER A 556 -10.66 -12.75 20.42
N PHE A 557 -10.65 -11.54 19.83
CA PHE A 557 -11.81 -10.89 19.20
C PHE A 557 -11.70 -10.81 17.66
N MET A 558 -10.65 -11.37 17.07
CA MET A 558 -10.41 -11.29 15.61
C MET A 558 -11.52 -11.90 14.75
N ASP A 559 -12.22 -12.92 15.26
CA ASP A 559 -13.26 -13.61 14.48
C ASP A 559 -14.59 -12.82 14.52
N TRP A 560 -14.89 -12.14 15.64
CA TRP A 560 -15.94 -11.11 15.74
C TRP A 560 -15.68 -9.95 14.76
N LEU A 561 -14.45 -9.44 14.72
CA LEU A 561 -14.07 -8.38 13.77
C LEU A 561 -14.18 -8.83 12.31
N ARG A 562 -13.72 -10.05 11.99
CA ARG A 562 -13.82 -10.61 10.63
C ARG A 562 -15.28 -10.66 10.15
N MET A 563 -16.20 -11.09 11.02
CA MET A 563 -17.64 -11.10 10.73
C MET A 563 -18.16 -9.69 10.41
N LEU A 564 -17.86 -8.70 11.25
CA LEU A 564 -18.34 -7.32 11.08
C LEU A 564 -17.78 -6.64 9.82
N LEU A 565 -16.49 -6.82 9.52
CA LEU A 565 -15.83 -6.16 8.39
C LEU A 565 -16.25 -6.77 7.03
N ASN A 566 -16.62 -8.06 7.00
CA ASN A 566 -17.02 -8.73 5.76
C ASN A 566 -18.51 -8.50 5.37
N ASN A 567 -19.46 -8.55 6.31
CA ASN A 567 -20.90 -8.66 5.99
C ASN A 567 -21.70 -7.34 6.02
N GLN A 568 -21.14 -6.25 5.48
CA GLN A 568 -21.71 -4.89 5.54
C GLN A 568 -23.13 -4.70 4.91
N ARG A 569 -23.70 -5.69 4.20
CA ARG A 569 -25.03 -5.59 3.56
C ARG A 569 -26.21 -6.21 4.33
N GLN A 570 -26.00 -6.99 5.39
CA GLN A 570 -27.10 -7.69 6.12
C GLN A 570 -27.20 -7.38 7.62
N ILE A 571 -26.28 -6.59 8.19
CA ILE A 571 -26.24 -6.29 9.64
C ILE A 571 -27.57 -5.76 10.20
N PRO A 572 -28.33 -4.87 9.52
CA PRO A 572 -29.62 -4.39 10.04
C PRO A 572 -30.67 -5.50 10.21
N LEU A 573 -30.72 -6.46 9.28
CA LEU A 573 -31.67 -7.58 9.28
C LEU A 573 -31.32 -8.61 10.37
N PHE A 574 -30.04 -8.98 10.48
CA PHE A 574 -29.55 -9.94 11.48
C PHE A 574 -29.74 -9.41 12.92
N MET A 575 -29.37 -8.15 13.17
CA MET A 575 -29.57 -7.52 14.48
C MET A 575 -31.04 -7.26 14.82
N ALA A 576 -31.89 -6.95 13.82
CA ALA A 576 -33.33 -6.83 14.03
C ALA A 576 -33.99 -8.18 14.35
N PHE A 577 -33.52 -9.28 13.74
CA PHE A 577 -33.98 -10.64 14.02
C PHE A 577 -33.64 -11.06 15.46
N LEU A 578 -32.38 -10.89 15.89
CA LEU A 578 -31.95 -11.16 17.27
C LEU A 578 -32.74 -10.34 18.30
N LYS A 579 -32.95 -9.03 18.06
CA LYS A 579 -33.78 -8.19 18.94
C LYS A 579 -35.27 -8.54 18.95
N LYS A 580 -35.81 -9.17 17.90
CA LYS A 580 -37.20 -9.65 17.86
C LYS A 580 -37.37 -10.97 18.62
N SER A 581 -36.51 -11.97 18.39
CA SER A 581 -36.61 -13.27 19.07
C SER A 581 -36.54 -13.15 20.60
N CYS A 582 -35.69 -12.25 21.13
CA CYS A 582 -35.55 -12.03 22.57
C CYS A 582 -36.65 -11.16 23.22
N ARG A 583 -37.62 -10.62 22.45
CA ARG A 583 -38.73 -9.81 22.99
C ARG A 583 -40.06 -10.56 23.12
N GLY A 584 -40.15 -11.79 22.61
CA GLY A 584 -41.43 -12.50 22.46
C GLY A 584 -41.85 -13.43 23.62
N HIS A 585 -40.91 -13.97 24.40
CA HIS A 585 -41.20 -15.11 25.31
C HIS A 585 -40.87 -14.79 26.76
N ARG A 586 -41.91 -14.78 27.61
CA ARG A 586 -41.79 -14.46 29.06
C ARG A 586 -41.50 -15.65 29.97
N ASN A 587 -41.63 -16.90 29.49
CA ASN A 587 -41.35 -18.12 30.26
C ASN A 587 -40.68 -19.16 29.34
N GLY A 588 -39.50 -19.65 29.71
CA GLY A 588 -38.76 -20.71 29.01
C GLY A 588 -37.33 -20.32 28.62
N ILE A 589 -36.34 -21.14 29.01
CA ILE A 589 -34.93 -20.95 28.62
C ILE A 589 -34.71 -21.58 27.24
N THR A 590 -34.57 -20.76 26.20
CA THR A 590 -34.14 -21.23 24.88
C THR A 590 -32.61 -21.20 24.78
N LYS A 591 -31.96 -22.36 24.67
CA LYS A 591 -30.54 -22.43 24.26
C LYS A 591 -30.47 -22.63 22.74
N VAL A 592 -29.84 -21.67 22.06
CA VAL A 592 -29.50 -21.77 20.64
C VAL A 592 -28.08 -22.31 20.53
N PHE A 593 -27.90 -23.41 19.81
CA PHE A 593 -26.60 -23.95 19.46
C PHE A 593 -26.34 -23.75 17.96
N TYR A 594 -25.08 -23.58 17.59
CA TYR A 594 -24.64 -23.38 16.21
C TYR A 594 -23.87 -24.60 15.73
N ASP A 595 -24.24 -25.14 14.57
CA ASP A 595 -23.38 -26.06 13.83
C ASP A 595 -22.42 -25.24 12.96
N LEU A 596 -21.13 -25.34 13.25
CA LEU A 596 -20.06 -24.60 12.59
C LEU A 596 -19.66 -25.19 11.23
N ASN A 597 -20.17 -26.38 10.87
CA ASN A 597 -19.84 -27.09 9.63
C ASN A 597 -20.98 -27.09 8.59
N ALA A 598 -22.11 -26.42 8.87
CA ALA A 598 -23.27 -26.41 7.98
C ALA A 598 -23.03 -25.57 6.69
N PRO A 599 -23.28 -26.12 5.48
CA PRO A 599 -22.90 -25.48 4.21
C PRO A 599 -23.79 -24.29 3.80
N THR A 600 -24.95 -24.06 4.45
CA THR A 600 -25.80 -22.88 4.20
C THR A 600 -26.42 -22.33 5.50
N TRP A 601 -26.63 -21.01 5.56
CA TRP A 601 -27.15 -20.32 6.76
C TRP A 601 -28.54 -20.79 7.21
N ARG A 602 -29.34 -21.36 6.31
CA ARG A 602 -30.66 -21.92 6.65
C ARG A 602 -30.58 -23.24 7.43
N GLN A 603 -29.42 -23.90 7.40
CA GLN A 603 -29.17 -25.18 8.10
C GLN A 603 -28.39 -25.00 9.41
N SER A 604 -27.81 -23.82 9.67
CA SER A 604 -26.98 -23.53 10.85
C SER A 604 -27.75 -23.34 12.18
N ILE A 605 -29.08 -23.48 12.18
CA ILE A 605 -29.94 -23.23 13.34
C ILE A 605 -30.69 -24.51 13.72
N LEU A 606 -30.21 -25.23 14.74
CA LEU A 606 -31.04 -26.19 15.47
C LEU A 606 -31.70 -25.50 16.66
N VAL A 607 -33.04 -25.45 16.66
CA VAL A 607 -33.85 -25.01 17.81
C VAL A 607 -34.31 -26.24 18.57
N TYR A 608 -33.68 -26.51 19.72
CA TYR A 608 -34.20 -27.50 20.67
C TYR A 608 -35.09 -26.82 21.71
N TYR A 609 -36.25 -27.43 21.95
CA TYR A 609 -37.19 -27.00 22.99
C TYR A 609 -37.03 -27.94 24.20
N ILE A 610 -36.47 -27.44 25.30
CA ILE A 610 -36.41 -28.19 26.57
C ILE A 610 -37.56 -27.71 27.44
N SER A 611 -38.63 -28.52 27.49
CA SER A 611 -39.72 -28.32 28.44
C SER A 611 -39.35 -28.93 29.79
N LEU A 612 -39.02 -28.10 30.79
CA LEU A 612 -38.88 -28.55 32.17
C LEU A 612 -40.27 -28.63 32.83
N HIS A 613 -40.94 -29.77 32.65
CA HIS A 613 -42.04 -30.20 33.51
C HIS A 613 -42.02 -31.72 33.68
N ASN A 614 -41.78 -32.16 34.94
CA ASN A 614 -41.84 -33.52 35.49
C ASN A 614 -40.84 -34.49 34.81
N VAL A 615 -39.78 -34.94 35.48
CA VAL A 615 -39.74 -35.70 36.76
C VAL A 615 -38.65 -35.17 37.71
#